data_AF-A0A1Q2CZI7-F1
#
_entry.id   AF-A0A1Q2CZI7-F1
#
_cell.length_a   1.000
_cell.length_b   1.000
_cell.length_c   1.000
_cell.angle_alpha   90.00
_cell.angle_beta   90.00
_cell.angle_gamma   90.00
#
_symmetry.space_group_name_H-M   'P 1'
#
loop_
_entity.id
_entity.type
_entity.pdbx_description
1 polymer ?
#
loop_
_entity_poly.entity_id
_entity_poly.type
_entity_poly.pdbx_seq_one_letter_code
_entity_poly.pdbx_strand_id
1 'polypeptide(L)' 'MNPRYPTLAACIARLRELGVRRPIYCGVGVATPADYPMVEESGGDGDFVGSTILKLYDQPVKLAETIGQFKASASR' A
#
# COMPACT_ATOMS: atom_id res chain seq x y z
N MET A 1 -8.72 -9.55 11.88
CA MET A 1 -7.24 -9.64 11.93
C MET A 1 -6.83 -11.04 12.34
N ASN A 2 -5.80 -11.62 11.72
CA ASN A 2 -5.26 -12.92 12.14
C ASN A 2 -4.41 -12.71 13.41
N PRO A 3 -4.74 -13.32 14.56
CA PRO A 3 -3.98 -13.12 15.80
C PRO A 3 -2.51 -13.54 15.71
N ARG A 4 -2.17 -14.46 14.78
CA ARG A 4 -0.79 -14.94 14.59
C ARG A 4 0.08 -13.98 13.78
N TYR A 5 -0.54 -13.09 12.99
CA TYR A 5 0.15 -12.10 12.16
C TYR A 5 -0.62 -10.78 12.26
N PRO A 6 -0.49 -10.07 13.40
CA PRO A 6 -1.34 -8.92 13.72
C PRO A 6 -0.98 -7.66 12.91
N THR A 7 0.22 -7.59 12.35
CA THR A 7 0.73 -6.44 11.59
C THR A 7 1.02 -6.82 10.14
N LEU A 8 1.08 -5.81 9.27
CA LEU A 8 1.49 -5.98 7.87
C LEU A 8 2.91 -6.57 7.78
N ALA A 9 3.84 -6.05 8.59
CA ALA A 9 5.19 -6.60 8.69
C ALA A 9 5.21 -8.08 9.08
N ALA A 10 4.37 -8.53 10.02
CA ALA A 10 4.30 -9.93 10.42
C ALA A 10 3.77 -10.83 9.28
N CYS A 11 2.81 -10.33 8.50
CA CYS A 11 2.33 -11.01 7.30
C CYS A 11 3.43 -11.14 6.25
N ILE A 12 4.16 -10.05 5.98
CA ILE A 12 5.23 -10.02 4.97
C ILE A 12 6.41 -10.90 5.38
N ALA A 13 6.86 -10.80 6.64
CA ALA A 13 7.91 -11.66 7.19
C ALA A 13 7.57 -13.14 6.99
N ARG A 14 6.32 -13.53 7.28
CA ARG A 14 5.85 -14.90 7.07
C ARG A 14 5.89 -15.32 5.60
N LEU A 15 5.49 -14.45 4.68
CA LEU A 15 5.56 -14.75 3.24
C LEU A 15 7.01 -14.97 2.78
N ARG A 16 7.95 -14.16 3.28
CA ARG A 16 9.39 -14.32 2.99
C ARG A 16 9.94 -15.63 3.58
N GLU A 17 9.58 -16.00 4.81
CA GLU A 17 9.92 -17.31 5.42
C GLU A 17 9.42 -18.49 4.58
N LEU A 18 8.22 -18.37 4.00
CA LEU A 18 7.63 -19.38 3.12
C LEU A 18 8.30 -19.43 1.73
N GLY A 19 9.31 -18.60 1.47
CA GLY A 19 10.09 -18.61 0.23
C GLY A 19 9.53 -17.70 -0.87
N VAL A 20 8.62 -16.78 -0.55
CA VAL A 20 8.16 -15.77 -1.51
C VAL A 20 9.25 -14.72 -1.71
N ARG A 21 9.87 -14.72 -2.89
CA ARG A 21 10.88 -13.75 -3.35
C ARG A 21 10.38 -12.81 -4.45
N ARG A 22 9.15 -13.01 -4.90
CA ARG A 22 8.50 -12.12 -5.87
C ARG A 22 8.09 -10.82 -5.14
N PRO A 23 7.90 -9.71 -5.87
CA PRO A 23 7.37 -8.48 -5.27
C PRO A 23 6.03 -8.72 -4.55
N ILE A 24 5.88 -8.13 -3.38
CA ILE A 24 4.67 -8.20 -2.53
C ILE A 24 3.95 -6.87 -2.63
N TYR A 25 2.84 -6.86 -3.35
CA TYR A 25 1.94 -5.71 -3.45
C TYR A 25 0.82 -5.83 -2.40
N CYS A 26 0.71 -4.82 -1.55
CA CYS A 26 -0.30 -4.76 -0.50
C CYS A 26 -1.59 -4.18 -1.08
N GLY A 27 -2.76 -4.81 -0.81
CA GLY A 27 -4.02 -4.43 -1.46
C GLY A 27 -5.10 -3.88 -0.53
N VAL A 28 -4.82 -3.80 0.76
CA VAL A 28 -5.81 -3.44 1.78
C VAL A 28 -5.15 -2.57 2.84
N GLY A 29 -5.52 -1.28 2.88
CA GLY A 29 -5.16 -0.39 4.00
C GLY A 29 -4.56 0.96 3.63
N VAL A 30 -4.08 1.17 2.39
CA VAL A 30 -3.59 2.49 1.97
C VAL A 30 -4.77 3.34 1.50
N ALA A 31 -5.30 4.13 2.43
CA ALA A 31 -6.36 5.09 2.14
C ALA A 31 -5.78 6.44 1.73
N THR A 32 -4.56 6.76 2.20
CA THR A 32 -3.90 8.05 2.03
C THR A 32 -2.42 7.87 1.67
N PRO A 33 -1.78 8.87 1.04
CA PRO A 33 -0.35 8.84 0.76
C PRO A 33 0.52 8.67 2.02
N ALA A 34 0.04 9.10 3.18
CA ALA A 34 0.72 8.96 4.47
C ALA A 34 0.76 7.51 5.01
N ASP A 35 -0.04 6.60 4.43
CA ASP A 35 -0.03 5.19 4.79
C ASP A 35 1.09 4.42 4.06
N TYR A 36 1.71 5.02 3.04
CA TYR A 36 2.75 4.37 2.23
C TYR A 36 4.03 4.01 3.01
N PRO A 37 4.55 4.87 3.92
CA PRO A 37 5.71 4.52 4.74
C PRO A 37 5.51 3.22 5.53
N MET A 38 4.29 2.94 6.01
CA MET A 38 3.99 1.69 6.70
C MET A 38 4.18 0.46 5.79
N VAL A 39 3.86 0.57 4.50
CA VAL A 39 4.03 -0.51 3.52
C VAL A 39 5.51 -0.75 3.25
N GLU A 40 6.26 0.33 3.05
CA GLU A 40 7.71 0.29 2.82
C GLU A 40 8.46 -0.28 4.04
N GLU A 41 8.19 0.23 5.24
CA GLU A 41 8.76 -0.25 6.51
C GLU A 41 8.40 -1.72 6.78
N SER A 42 7.25 -2.18 6.31
CA SER A 42 6.83 -3.57 6.43
C SER A 42 7.50 -4.51 5.41
N GLY A 43 8.27 -3.98 4.46
CA GLY A 43 8.95 -4.74 3.40
C GLY A 43 8.06 -5.06 2.19
N GLY A 44 7.00 -4.28 1.99
CA GLY A 44 6.15 -4.35 0.80
C GLY A 44 6.80 -3.62 -0.38
N ASP A 45 6.59 -4.14 -1.58
CA ASP A 45 7.16 -3.62 -2.82
C ASP A 45 6.21 -2.64 -3.55
N GLY A 46 5.02 -2.40 -2.99
CA GLY A 46 4.04 -1.43 -3.49
C GLY A 46 2.66 -1.62 -2.88
N ASP A 47 1.73 -0.73 -3.20
CA ASP A 47 0.33 -0.80 -2.74
C ASP A 47 -0.69 -0.57 -3.88
N PHE A 48 -1.91 -1.08 -3.71
CA PHE A 48 -3.05 -0.85 -4.58
C PHE A 48 -3.98 0.23 -3.99
N VAL A 49 -4.05 1.38 -4.66
CA VAL A 49 -4.98 2.45 -4.31
C VAL A 49 -6.28 2.31 -5.12
N GLY A 50 -7.31 1.75 -4.49
CA GLY A 50 -8.62 1.52 -5.15
C GLY A 50 -9.68 2.54 -4.78
N SER A 51 -10.25 2.40 -3.57
CA SER A 51 -11.47 3.12 -3.18
C SER A 51 -11.27 4.65 -3.07
N THR A 52 -10.08 5.11 -2.70
CA THR A 52 -9.75 6.54 -2.65
C THR A 52 -9.79 7.19 -4.03
N ILE A 53 -9.29 6.49 -5.06
CA ILE A 53 -9.32 6.98 -6.45
C ILE A 53 -10.74 6.96 -7.01
N LEU A 54 -11.49 5.87 -6.76
CA LEU A 54 -12.87 5.74 -7.24
C LEU A 54 -13.79 6.84 -6.69
N LYS A 55 -13.59 7.27 -5.44
CA LYS A 55 -14.37 8.36 -4.82
C LYS A 55 -14.10 9.74 -5.42
N LEU A 56 -12.99 9.91 -6.14
CA LEU A 56 -12.59 11.16 -6.77
C LEU A 56 -12.92 11.22 -8.27
N TYR A 57 -13.67 10.24 -8.78
CA TYR A 57 -13.99 10.11 -10.22
C TYR A 57 -14.58 11.40 -10.83
N ASP A 58 -15.51 12.06 -10.13
CA ASP A 58 -16.15 13.30 -10.60
C ASP A 58 -15.35 14.58 -10.28
N GLN A 59 -14.14 14.44 -9.70
CA GLN A 59 -13.28 15.54 -9.27
C GLN A 59 -11.91 15.45 -9.97
N PRO A 60 -11.83 15.67 -11.30
CA PRO A 60 -10.65 15.35 -12.10
C PRO A 60 -9.36 16.08 -11.67
N VAL A 61 -9.46 17.34 -11.23
CA VAL A 61 -8.30 18.10 -10.70
C VAL A 61 -7.78 17.45 -9.41
N LYS A 62 -8.68 17.19 -8.46
CA LYS A 62 -8.34 16.58 -7.16
C LYS A 62 -7.86 15.14 -7.32
N LEU A 63 -8.40 14.41 -8.29
CA LEU A 63 -7.96 13.08 -8.68
C LEU A 63 -6.50 13.12 -9.15
N ALA A 64 -6.16 14.03 -10.06
CA ALA A 64 -4.80 14.19 -10.57
C ALA A 64 -3.80 14.56 -9.46
N GLU A 65 -4.18 15.50 -8.58
CA GLU A 65 -3.36 15.88 -7.41
C GLU A 65 -3.13 14.69 -6.48
N THR A 66 -4.19 13.94 -6.16
CA THR A 66 -4.13 12.78 -5.27
C THR A 66 -3.23 11.68 -5.85
N ILE A 67 -3.35 11.39 -7.15
CA ILE A 67 -2.45 10.47 -7.85
C ILE A 67 -1.01 10.97 -7.79
N GLY A 68 -0.78 12.27 -7.96
CA GLY A 68 0.53 12.89 -7.83
C GLY A 68 1.15 12.69 -6.44
N GLN A 69 0.36 12.85 -5.39
CA GLN A 69 0.80 12.61 -4.01
C GLN A 69 1.15 11.14 -3.77
N PHE A 70 0.33 10.20 -4.22
CA PHE A 70 0.65 8.77 -4.12
C PHE A 70 1.94 8.41 -4.85
N LYS A 71 2.19 8.98 -6.04
CA LYS A 71 3.44 8.77 -6.78
C LYS A 71 4.66 9.37 -6.07
N ALA A 72 4.49 10.51 -5.40
CA ALA A 72 5.58 11.15 -4.66
C ALA A 72 5.92 10.39 -3.37
N SER A 73 4.93 9.76 -2.74
CA SER A 73 5.11 8.93 -1.54
C SER A 73 5.70 7.55 -1.85
N ALA A 74 5.62 7.08 -3.09
CA ALA A 74 6.28 5.86 -3.53
C ALA A 74 7.78 6.09 -3.77
N SER A 75 8.61 5.75 -2.78
CA SER A 75 10.06 5.68 -2.94
C SER A 75 10.42 4.66 -4.04
N ARG A 76 11.30 5.06 -4.97
CA ARG A 76 11.71 4.30 -6.16
C ARG A 76 12.51 3.05 -5.84
#